data_AF-A0A4P5VMX0-F1
#
_entry.id   AF-A0A4P5VMX0-F1
#
_cell.length_a   1.000
_cell.length_b   1.000
_cell.length_c   1.000
_cell.angle_alpha   90.00
_cell.angle_beta   90.00
_cell.angle_gamma   90.00
#
_symmetry.space_group_name_H-M   'P 1'
#
loop_
_entity.id
_entity.type
_entity.pdbx_description
1 polymer ?
#
loop_
_entity_poly.entity_id
_entity_poly.type
_entity_poly.pdbx_seq_one_letter_code
_entity_poly.pdbx_strand_id
1 'polypeptide(L)'
;MFHGLSALLYLVGGISLLAFPIQSTLSLTLFLGFLLAIEGVMELAAAAAGGGPARWLVLADGIVTAVLGGLLIDLPLSGSWAIGTMLGIGLAFSAVNLHTAPASGTEA
;
A
#
# COMPACT_ATOMS: atom_id res chain seq x y z
N MET A 1 -30.28 -10.46 -9.26
CA MET A 1 -30.27 -9.47 -8.16
C MET A 1 -28.85 -9.26 -7.60
N PHE A 2 -28.15 -10.33 -7.21
CA PHE A 2 -26.79 -10.24 -6.65
C PHE A 2 -25.78 -9.49 -7.55
N HIS A 3 -25.81 -9.74 -8.87
CA HIS A 3 -24.93 -9.08 -9.83
C HIS A 3 -25.09 -7.55 -9.93
N GLY A 4 -26.30 -7.03 -9.72
CA GLY A 4 -26.54 -5.58 -9.74
C GLY A 4 -26.01 -4.90 -8.49
N LEU A 5 -26.16 -5.56 -7.35
CA LEU A 5 -25.60 -5.10 -6.07
C LEU A 5 -24.07 -5.12 -6.09
N SER A 6 -23.46 -6.19 -6.59
CA SER A 6 -22.00 -6.26 -6.72
C SER A 6 -21.46 -5.23 -7.70
N ALA A 7 -22.12 -5.02 -8.85
CA ALA A 7 -21.75 -3.98 -9.80
C ALA A 7 -21.77 -2.58 -9.17
N LEU A 8 -22.82 -2.25 -8.42
CA LEU A 8 -22.91 -0.98 -7.70
C LEU A 8 -21.79 -0.84 -6.65
N LEU A 9 -21.52 -1.91 -5.90
CA LEU A 9 -20.50 -1.93 -4.86
C LEU A 9 -19.09 -1.74 -5.44
N TYR A 10 -18.77 -2.39 -6.57
CA TYR A 10 -17.51 -2.21 -7.27
C TYR A 10 -17.35 -0.80 -7.83
N LEU A 11 -18.41 -0.23 -8.40
CA LEU A 11 -18.37 1.10 -9.00
C LEU A 11 -18.14 2.17 -7.92
N VAL A 12 -18.89 2.09 -6.81
CA VAL A 12 -18.72 2.99 -5.66
C VAL A 12 -17.35 2.80 -5.01
N GLY A 13 -16.92 1.55 -4.80
CA GLY A 13 -15.61 1.25 -4.24
C GLY A 13 -14.47 1.77 -5.11
N GLY A 14 -14.54 1.57 -6.43
CA GLY A 14 -13.56 2.05 -7.40
C GLY A 14 -13.49 3.59 -7.45
N ILE A 15 -14.64 4.27 -7.52
CA ILE A 15 -14.67 5.75 -7.46
C ILE A 15 -14.07 6.25 -6.15
N SER A 16 -14.41 5.63 -5.02
CA SER A 16 -13.88 6.02 -3.71
C SER A 16 -12.36 5.86 -3.64
N LEU A 17 -11.83 4.79 -4.24
CA LEU A 17 -10.38 4.55 -4.37
C LEU A 17 -9.67 5.66 -5.17
N LEU A 18 -10.28 6.10 -6.26
CA LEU A 18 -9.73 7.14 -7.13
C LEU A 18 -9.86 8.54 -6.51
N ALA A 19 -10.94 8.80 -5.79
CA ALA A 19 -11.19 10.09 -5.15
C ALA A 19 -10.33 10.30 -3.89
N PHE A 20 -10.02 9.24 -3.16
CA PHE A 20 -9.26 9.29 -1.89
C PHE A 20 -8.07 8.32 -1.88
N PRO A 21 -7.11 8.46 -2.81
CA PRO A 21 -6.05 7.46 -3.04
C PRO A 21 -5.20 7.18 -1.80
N ILE A 22 -4.92 8.21 -0.99
CA ILE A 22 -4.15 8.06 0.25
C ILE A 22 -4.92 7.23 1.28
N GLN A 23 -6.19 7.58 1.53
CA GLN A 23 -7.03 6.90 2.52
C GLN A 23 -7.29 5.43 2.13
N SER A 24 -7.44 5.17 0.83
CA SER A 24 -7.64 3.82 0.31
C SER A 24 -6.38 2.97 0.40
N THR A 25 -5.20 3.55 0.13
CA THR A 25 -3.92 2.86 0.29
C THR A 25 -3.70 2.51 1.77
N LEU A 26 -3.95 3.44 2.68
CA LEU A 26 -3.88 3.20 4.14
C LEU A 26 -4.79 2.06 4.58
N SER A 27 -6.05 2.10 4.16
CA SER A 27 -7.04 1.09 4.54
C SER A 27 -6.66 -0.29 4.00
N LEU A 28 -6.17 -0.38 2.76
CA LEU A 28 -5.71 -1.62 2.15
C LEU A 28 -4.45 -2.17 2.80
N THR A 29 -3.45 -1.33 3.07
CA THR A 29 -2.21 -1.74 3.73
C THR A 29 -2.48 -2.26 5.14
N LEU A 30 -3.32 -1.56 5.91
CA LEU A 30 -3.72 -2.02 7.25
C LEU A 30 -4.52 -3.31 7.17
N PHE A 31 -5.52 -3.40 6.27
CA PHE A 31 -6.31 -4.62 6.10
C PHE A 31 -5.42 -5.82 5.77
N LEU A 32 -4.50 -5.66 4.82
CA LEU A 32 -3.56 -6.70 4.44
C LEU A 32 -2.60 -7.04 5.60
N GLY A 33 -2.10 -6.03 6.32
CA GLY A 33 -1.25 -6.23 7.49
C GLY A 33 -1.94 -7.06 8.58
N PHE A 34 -3.21 -6.77 8.89
CA PHE A 34 -4.01 -7.57 9.82
C PHE A 34 -4.26 -9.00 9.32
N LEU A 35 -4.57 -9.16 8.02
CA LEU A 35 -4.78 -10.46 7.42
C LEU A 35 -3.54 -11.36 7.59
N LEU A 36 -2.37 -10.84 7.22
CA LEU A 36 -1.09 -11.55 7.35
C LEU A 36 -0.73 -11.80 8.82
N ALA A 37 -0.98 -10.84 9.72
CA ALA A 37 -0.71 -11.04 11.14
C ALA A 37 -1.54 -12.21 11.71
N ILE A 38 -2.82 -12.30 11.35
CA ILE A 38 -3.69 -13.41 11.76
C ILE A 38 -3.22 -14.72 11.13
N GLU A 39 -2.93 -14.74 9.83
CA GLU A 39 -2.43 -15.90 9.11
C GLU A 39 -1.14 -16.44 9.74
N GLY A 40 -0.15 -15.58 9.96
CA GLY A 40 1.10 -15.95 10.61
C GLY A 40 0.90 -16.49 12.01
N VAL A 41 0.02 -15.91 12.83
CA VAL A 41 -0.32 -16.46 14.16
C VAL A 41 -0.92 -17.87 14.05
N MET A 42 -1.78 -18.11 13.07
CA MET A 42 -2.37 -19.43 12.84
C MET A 42 -1.33 -20.46 12.38
N GLU A 43 -0.39 -20.08 11.52
CA GLU A 43 0.73 -20.91 11.08
C GLU A 43 1.68 -21.26 12.24
N LEU A 44 2.00 -20.28 13.08
CA LEU A 44 2.78 -20.50 14.31
C LEU A 44 2.08 -21.47 15.26
N ALA A 45 0.77 -21.31 15.45
CA ALA A 45 -0.04 -22.22 16.27
C ALA A 45 -0.05 -23.64 15.68
N ALA A 46 -0.18 -23.77 14.35
CA ALA A 46 -0.13 -25.06 13.66
C ALA A 46 1.26 -25.74 13.80
N ALA A 47 2.34 -24.97 13.66
CA ALA A 47 3.71 -25.46 13.86
C ALA A 47 4.01 -25.86 15.31
N ALA A 48 3.36 -25.23 16.28
CA ALA A 48 3.46 -25.58 17.70
C ALA A 48 2.67 -26.87 18.04
N ALA A 49 1.51 -27.06 17.41
CA ALA A 49 0.65 -28.22 17.64
C ALA A 49 1.10 -29.49 16.89
N GLY A 50 1.82 -29.34 15.76
CA GLY A 50 2.25 -30.46 14.92
C GLY A 50 3.65 -31.00 15.25
N GLY A 51 3.87 -32.29 14.93
CA GLY A 51 5.18 -32.94 14.98
C GLY A 51 5.44 -33.74 13.71
N GLY A 52 6.19 -33.17 12.77
CA GLY A 52 6.51 -33.81 11.50
C GLY A 52 7.68 -33.14 10.76
N PRO A 53 8.20 -33.76 9.68
CA PRO A 53 9.38 -33.27 8.97
C PRO A 53 9.22 -31.85 8.40
N ALA A 54 7.99 -31.47 8.05
CA ALA A 54 7.67 -30.14 7.51
C ALA A 54 7.42 -29.07 8.58
N ARG A 55 7.45 -29.41 9.89
CA ARG A 55 7.14 -28.47 10.98
C ARG A 55 8.00 -27.21 10.94
N TRP A 56 9.30 -27.37 10.65
CA TRP A 56 10.22 -26.23 10.61
C TRP A 56 9.92 -25.28 9.45
N LEU A 57 9.41 -25.79 8.32
CA LEU A 57 8.98 -24.98 7.17
C LEU A 57 7.76 -24.15 7.55
N VAL A 58 6.75 -24.77 8.17
CA VAL A 58 5.53 -24.07 8.63
C VAL A 58 5.85 -23.02 9.70
N LEU A 59 6.79 -23.31 10.60
CA LEU A 59 7.25 -22.35 11.58
C LEU A 59 7.93 -21.15 10.91
N ALA A 60 8.83 -21.39 9.94
CA ALA A 60 9.53 -20.34 9.24
C ALA A 60 8.57 -19.46 8.44
N ASP A 61 7.61 -20.07 7.75
CA ASP A 61 6.54 -19.39 7.02
C ASP A 61 5.72 -18.51 7.98
N GLY A 62 5.21 -19.07 9.07
CA GLY A 62 4.46 -18.32 10.09
C GLY A 62 5.22 -17.15 10.70
N ILE A 63 6.53 -17.28 10.92
CA ILE A 63 7.37 -16.16 11.37
C ILE A 63 7.43 -15.08 10.29
N VAL A 64 7.72 -15.45 9.04
CA VAL A 64 7.82 -14.51 7.91
C VAL A 64 6.48 -13.80 7.70
N THR A 65 5.38 -14.53 7.65
CA THR A 65 4.02 -14.00 7.46
C THR A 65 3.63 -13.06 8.60
N ALA A 66 3.89 -13.42 9.86
CA ALA A 66 3.61 -12.55 11.00
C ALA A 66 4.45 -11.27 11.00
N VAL A 67 5.76 -11.37 10.65
CA VAL A 67 6.65 -10.21 10.54
C VAL A 67 6.20 -9.28 9.41
N LEU A 68 5.82 -9.83 8.25
CA LEU A 68 5.28 -9.04 7.14
C LEU A 68 3.99 -8.33 7.55
N GLY A 69 3.07 -9.03 8.24
CA GLY A 69 1.85 -8.43 8.78
C GLY A 69 2.14 -7.26 9.73
N GLY A 70 3.04 -7.46 10.70
CA GLY A 70 3.47 -6.41 11.63
C GLY A 70 4.13 -5.22 10.93
N LEU A 71 5.01 -5.48 9.96
CA LEU A 71 5.65 -4.42 9.17
C LEU A 71 4.63 -3.59 8.40
N LEU A 72 3.63 -4.22 7.79
CA LEU A 72 2.56 -3.51 7.07
C LEU A 72 1.71 -2.65 8.01
N ILE A 73 1.48 -3.10 9.25
CA ILE A 73 0.75 -2.34 10.27
C ILE A 73 1.53 -1.11 10.75
N ASP A 74 2.87 -1.19 10.80
CA ASP A 74 3.76 -0.08 11.19
C ASP A 74 4.08 0.91 10.04
N LEU A 75 3.92 0.49 8.79
CA LEU A 75 4.20 1.30 7.59
C LEU A 75 3.13 2.32 7.10
N PRO A 76 1.94 2.54 7.71
CA PRO A 76 0.87 3.22 6.97
C PRO A 76 1.20 4.67 6.57
N LEU A 77 1.91 5.44 7.39
CA LEU A 77 1.87 6.91 7.28
C LEU A 77 3.23 7.62 7.15
N SER A 78 4.36 6.92 7.19
CA SER A 78 5.67 7.60 7.19
C SER A 78 6.06 8.24 5.84
N GLY A 79 5.40 7.87 4.73
CA GLY A 79 5.79 8.31 3.37
C GLY A 79 4.79 9.19 2.61
N SER A 80 3.57 9.38 3.09
CA SER A 80 2.51 10.06 2.30
C SER A 80 2.78 11.56 2.09
N TRP A 81 3.35 12.23 3.10
CA TRP A 81 3.84 13.60 2.96
C TRP A 81 5.11 13.70 2.10
N ALA A 82 5.97 12.69 2.14
CA ALA A 82 7.24 12.72 1.40
C ALA A 82 7.03 12.73 -0.12
N ILE A 83 6.12 11.89 -0.64
CA ILE A 83 5.82 11.85 -2.08
C ILE A 83 5.25 13.18 -2.56
N GLY A 84 4.28 13.75 -1.82
CA GLY A 84 3.68 15.04 -2.14
C GLY A 84 4.68 16.20 -2.04
N THR A 85 5.55 16.20 -1.03
CA THR A 85 6.59 17.23 -0.85
C THR A 85 7.66 17.13 -1.93
N MET A 86 8.13 15.93 -2.29
CA MET A 86 9.11 15.76 -3.38
C MET A 86 8.52 16.20 -4.72
N LEU A 87 7.29 15.79 -5.03
CA LEU A 87 6.59 16.22 -6.25
C LEU A 87 6.37 17.74 -6.24
N GLY A 88 5.87 18.29 -5.14
CA GLY A 88 5.60 19.73 -4.99
C GLY A 88 6.87 20.58 -5.12
N ILE A 89 7.99 20.16 -4.51
CA ILE A 89 9.30 20.80 -4.66
C ILE A 89 9.76 20.74 -6.12
N GLY A 90 9.66 19.58 -6.78
CA GLY A 90 10.01 19.43 -8.19
C GLY A 90 9.19 20.34 -9.11
N LEU A 91 7.87 20.43 -8.87
CA LEU A 91 6.97 21.32 -9.60
C LEU A 91 7.28 22.80 -9.34
N ALA A 92 7.60 23.17 -8.10
CA ALA A 92 8.00 24.53 -7.76
C ALA A 92 9.29 24.93 -8.48
N PHE A 93 10.30 24.07 -8.49
CA PHE A 93 11.53 24.30 -9.26
C PHE A 93 11.28 24.36 -10.76
N SER A 94 10.43 23.47 -11.28
CA SER A 94 10.05 23.48 -12.70
C SER A 94 9.36 24.79 -13.09
N ALA A 95 8.45 25.31 -12.24
CA ALA A 95 7.78 26.59 -12.46
C ALA A 95 8.77 27.76 -12.46
N VAL A 96 9.70 27.81 -11.50
CA VAL A 96 10.77 28.83 -11.48
C VAL A 96 11.61 28.76 -12.75
N ASN A 97 12.03 27.55 -13.16
CA ASN A 97 12.85 27.35 -14.34
C ASN A 97 12.14 27.78 -15.63
N LEU A 98 10.84 27.52 -15.73
CA LEU A 98 9.99 27.94 -16.85
C LEU A 98 9.81 29.46 -16.90
N HIS A 99 9.73 30.14 -15.75
CA HIS A 99 9.70 31.61 -15.69
C HIS A 99 11.03 32.25 -16.09
N THR A 100 12.16 31.59 -15.82
CA THR A 100 13.50 32.10 -16.17
C THR A 100 13.97 31.66 -17.55
N ALA A 101 13.24 30.77 -18.23
CA ALA A 101 13.60 30.30 -19.55
C ALA A 101 13.57 31.49 -20.52
N PRO A 102 14.70 31.81 -21.21
CA PRO A 102 14.70 32.86 -22.21
C PRO A 102 13.70 32.48 -23.31
N ALA A 103 12.89 33.44 -23.75
CA ALA A 103 12.07 33.23 -24.95
C ALA A 103 13.04 32.87 -26.07
N SER A 104 12.99 31.62 -26.54
CA SER A 104 13.79 31.19 -27.68
C SER A 104 13.45 32.13 -28.82
N GLY A 105 14.40 33.03 -29.13
CA GLY A 105 14.25 34.03 -30.16
C GLY A 105 13.92 33.34 -31.46
N THR A 106 12.87 33.85 -32.11
CA THR A 106 12.53 33.57 -33.49
C THR A 106 13.79 33.72 -34.35
N GLU A 107 14.37 32.61 -34.80
CA GLU A 107 15.33 32.66 -35.91
C GLU A 107 14.51 32.95 -37.17
N ALA A 108 14.76 34.13 -37.75
CA ALA A 108 14.27 34.58 -39.05
C ALA A 108 15.39 34.43 -40.09
#